data_AF-A0A7V4TZ68-F1
#
_entry.id   AF-A0A7V4TZ68-F1
#
_cell.length_a   1.000
_cell.length_b   1.000
_cell.length_c   1.000
_cell.angle_alpha   90.00
_cell.angle_beta   90.00
_cell.angle_gamma   90.00
#
_symmetry.space_group_name_H-M   'P 1'
#
loop_
_entity.id
_entity.type
_entity.pdbx_description
1 polymer ?
#
loop_
_entity_poly.entity_id
_entity_poly.type
_entity_poly.pdbx_seq_one_letter_code
_entity_poly.pdbx_strand_id
1 'polypeptide(L)'
;MESNFQLPEYKLLSKFSLIVNGFGKKGNMTTQQPQKVPSDVDLLYNNPKQLIVNYQPLIQKIVLQFKNKGFLTLHETEDLIQSINEELLISKIKVIQKQYNGTSYLATYFSKIVYNLCLERLRIHRRRKDFIDLQKREIVPSNPVDQTNDLIIDEEVKRLSIIMRLNFTNRMKLEICLLALNGWPFKEILLQYCGSLPRRYIERAEKIERQYNSLNKKDIYADLIFLFNYCEKKSIKADALRKWVDARINEIIKLMNNKLDDLNVSHYNHETIYLLFDKYFEKKYRQSEMRQIFPNRE
;
A
#
# COMPACT_ATOMS: atom_id res chain seq x y z
N MET A 1 20.52 6.31 -6.20
CA MET A 1 20.03 7.68 -5.91
C MET A 1 18.85 7.55 -4.95
N GLU A 2 19.15 7.50 -3.66
CA GLU A 2 18.12 7.53 -2.62
C GLU A 2 17.55 8.96 -2.60
N SER A 3 16.29 9.11 -3.04
CA SER A 3 15.60 10.39 -2.85
C SER A 3 15.34 10.56 -1.36
N ASN A 4 16.21 11.31 -0.70
CA ASN A 4 15.97 11.88 0.62
C ASN A 4 14.69 12.72 0.55
N PHE A 5 13.55 12.10 0.84
CA PHE A 5 12.31 12.82 1.08
C PHE A 5 12.42 13.42 2.49
N GLN A 6 13.20 14.51 2.61
CA GLN A 6 13.18 15.36 3.78
C GLN A 6 11.75 15.86 3.96
N LEU A 7 11.10 15.41 5.03
CA LEU A 7 9.88 16.05 5.51
C LEU A 7 10.19 17.54 5.71
N PRO A 8 9.35 18.47 5.21
CA PRO A 8 9.56 19.88 5.48
C PRO A 8 9.65 20.08 7.00
N GLU A 9 10.75 20.71 7.45
CA GLU A 9 10.92 21.10 8.84
C GLU A 9 9.66 21.80 9.33
N TYR A 10 9.03 21.26 10.37
CA TYR A 10 7.84 21.82 11.00
C TYR A 10 8.19 23.10 11.77
N LYS A 11 8.49 24.20 11.07
CA LYS A 11 8.74 25.54 11.65
C LYS A 11 7.46 26.33 11.98
N LEU A 12 6.28 25.71 12.00
CA LEU A 12 4.99 26.44 12.08
C LEU A 12 4.16 26.22 13.35
N LEU A 13 4.69 25.59 14.40
CA LEU A 13 3.94 25.39 15.65
C LEU A 13 4.18 26.44 16.75
N SER A 14 5.03 27.46 16.54
CA SER A 14 5.24 28.51 17.56
C SER A 14 4.31 29.73 17.47
N LYS A 15 3.36 29.77 16.50
CA LYS A 15 2.49 30.94 16.26
C LYS A 15 1.05 30.81 16.77
N PHE A 16 0.73 29.79 17.57
CA PHE A 16 -0.64 29.52 18.02
C PHE A 16 -1.06 30.15 19.35
N SER A 17 -0.28 31.07 19.94
CA SER A 17 -0.63 31.70 21.23
C SER A 17 -1.31 33.08 21.15
N LEU A 18 -1.69 33.61 19.98
CA LEU A 18 -2.04 35.04 19.87
C LEU A 18 -3.23 35.45 18.99
N ILE A 19 -4.26 34.61 18.79
CA ILE A 19 -5.50 35.07 18.14
C ILE A 19 -6.73 34.65 18.94
N VAL A 20 -6.94 35.32 20.07
CA VAL A 20 -8.27 35.52 20.66
C VAL A 20 -8.26 36.94 21.20
N ASN A 21 -8.94 37.87 20.53
CA ASN A 21 -9.62 39.02 21.12
C ASN A 21 -10.21 39.91 20.03
N GLY A 22 -11.51 40.16 20.11
CA GLY A 22 -12.10 41.29 19.39
C GLY A 22 -13.56 41.16 18.99
N PHE A 23 -14.48 40.83 19.90
CA PHE A 23 -15.87 41.34 19.79
C PHE A 23 -16.47 41.50 21.20
N GLY A 24 -16.52 42.75 21.63
CA GLY A 24 -17.06 43.16 22.92
C GLY A 24 -18.58 43.26 22.94
N LYS A 25 -19.21 42.56 23.87
CA LYS A 25 -20.47 42.97 24.49
C LYS A 25 -20.22 43.06 26.00
N LYS A 26 -20.44 44.25 26.56
CA LYS A 26 -20.34 44.53 28.00
C LYS A 26 -21.50 43.81 28.71
N GLY A 27 -21.24 42.59 29.19
CA GLY A 27 -22.08 41.87 30.13
C GLY A 27 -21.31 41.67 31.43
N ASN A 28 -21.99 41.86 32.57
CA ASN A 28 -21.44 41.78 33.92
C ASN A 28 -20.55 40.53 34.11
N MET A 29 -19.25 40.77 34.32
CA MET A 29 -18.27 39.71 34.54
C MET A 29 -18.41 39.17 35.97
N THR A 30 -19.08 38.04 36.11
CA THR A 30 -18.86 37.14 37.24
C THR A 30 -17.42 36.63 37.14
N THR A 31 -16.57 37.01 38.10
CA THR A 31 -15.15 36.64 38.15
C THR A 31 -15.01 35.13 38.40
N GLN A 32 -15.13 34.32 37.36
CA GLN A 32 -14.79 32.90 37.41
C GLN A 32 -13.26 32.78 37.42
N GLN A 33 -12.72 32.13 38.44
CA GLN A 33 -11.29 31.83 38.53
C GLN A 33 -10.83 31.04 37.29
N PRO A 34 -9.64 31.31 36.75
CA PRO A 34 -9.14 30.65 35.55
C PRO A 34 -8.97 29.15 35.81
N GLN A 35 -9.83 28.34 35.20
CA GLN A 35 -9.69 26.89 35.21
C GLN A 35 -8.37 26.53 34.51
N LYS A 36 -7.47 25.86 35.23
CA LYS A 36 -6.20 25.35 34.70
C LYS A 36 -6.50 24.40 33.54
N VAL A 37 -6.14 24.79 32.32
CA VAL A 37 -6.31 23.95 31.13
C VAL A 37 -5.49 22.67 31.33
N PRO A 38 -6.12 21.48 31.29
CA PRO A 38 -5.40 20.22 31.47
C PRO A 38 -4.37 20.02 30.35
N SER A 39 -3.21 19.44 30.69
CA SER A 39 -2.18 19.14 29.69
C SER A 39 -2.70 18.11 28.68
N ASP A 40 -2.29 18.20 27.42
CA ASP A 40 -2.63 17.22 26.38
C ASP A 40 -2.25 15.79 26.80
N VAL A 41 -1.15 15.64 27.54
CA VAL A 41 -0.72 14.34 28.08
C VAL A 41 -1.68 13.85 29.14
N ASP A 42 -2.20 14.74 30.00
CA ASP A 42 -3.20 14.36 31.00
C ASP A 42 -4.51 13.92 30.31
N LEU A 43 -4.90 14.63 29.25
CA LEU A 43 -6.07 14.25 28.43
C LEU A 43 -5.86 12.91 27.74
N LEU A 44 -4.66 12.60 27.25
CA LEU A 44 -4.36 11.30 26.65
C LEU A 44 -4.68 10.13 27.59
N TYR A 45 -4.29 10.22 28.86
CA TYR A 45 -4.48 9.12 29.82
C TYR A 45 -5.85 9.14 30.49
N ASN A 46 -6.37 10.32 30.82
CA ASN A 46 -7.58 10.44 31.64
C ASN A 46 -8.86 10.69 30.82
N ASN A 47 -8.77 11.38 29.69
CA ASN A 47 -9.95 11.69 28.86
C ASN A 47 -9.61 11.71 27.35
N PRO A 48 -9.33 10.54 26.75
CA PRO A 48 -8.90 10.44 25.36
C PRO A 48 -9.93 10.98 24.35
N LYS A 49 -11.22 10.94 24.69
CA LYS A 49 -12.29 11.48 23.84
C LYS A 49 -12.13 13.00 23.70
N GLN A 50 -11.90 13.69 24.82
CA GLN A 50 -11.67 15.13 24.81
C GLN A 50 -10.38 15.50 24.07
N LEU A 51 -9.32 14.70 24.19
CA LEU A 51 -8.09 14.91 23.42
C LEU A 51 -8.38 14.91 21.90
N ILE A 52 -9.14 13.92 21.42
CA ILE A 52 -9.47 13.81 19.99
C ILE A 52 -10.31 14.99 19.52
N VAL A 53 -11.23 15.49 20.36
CA VAL A 53 -11.98 16.72 20.08
C VAL A 53 -11.04 17.92 19.94
N ASN A 54 -10.11 18.09 20.88
CA ASN A 54 -9.12 19.17 20.85
C ASN A 54 -8.21 19.09 19.60
N TYR A 55 -7.97 17.87 19.10
CA TYR A 55 -7.10 17.62 17.96
C TYR A 55 -7.85 17.58 16.60
N GLN A 56 -9.17 17.82 16.57
CA GLN A 56 -9.92 17.88 15.30
C GLN A 56 -9.35 18.87 14.28
N PRO A 57 -8.94 20.11 14.65
CA PRO A 57 -8.36 21.04 13.67
C PRO A 57 -7.08 20.49 13.02
N LEU A 58 -6.28 19.74 13.79
CA LEU A 58 -5.06 19.10 13.30
C LEU A 58 -5.39 17.96 12.34
N ILE A 59 -6.38 17.12 12.67
CA ILE A 59 -6.86 16.02 11.82
C ILE A 59 -7.38 16.58 10.49
N GLN A 60 -8.27 17.57 10.55
CA GLN A 60 -8.82 18.25 9.37
C GLN A 60 -7.71 18.83 8.49
N LYS A 61 -6.73 19.51 9.10
CA LYS A 61 -5.59 20.08 8.38
C LYS A 61 -4.79 19.01 7.63
N ILE A 62 -4.52 17.86 8.27
CA ILE A 62 -3.80 16.76 7.63
C ILE A 62 -4.60 16.17 6.47
N VAL A 63 -5.90 15.91 6.66
CA VAL A 63 -6.76 15.37 5.60
C VAL A 63 -6.89 16.35 4.42
N LEU A 64 -7.02 17.64 4.68
CA LEU A 64 -7.05 18.68 3.65
C LEU A 64 -5.77 18.71 2.80
N GLN A 65 -4.60 18.33 3.34
CA GLN A 65 -3.39 18.20 2.53
C GLN A 65 -3.52 17.10 1.46
N PHE A 66 -4.26 16.03 1.72
CA PHE A 66 -4.51 14.98 0.72
C PHE A 66 -5.55 15.42 -0.31
N LYS A 67 -6.60 16.12 0.13
CA LYS A 67 -7.57 16.77 -0.78
C LYS A 67 -6.89 17.74 -1.73
N ASN A 68 -6.04 18.64 -1.21
CA ASN A 68 -5.33 19.63 -2.02
C ASN A 68 -4.33 19.00 -3.01
N LYS A 69 -3.91 17.75 -2.78
CA LYS A 69 -3.10 16.96 -3.72
C LYS A 69 -3.95 16.22 -4.76
N GLY A 70 -5.27 16.39 -4.76
CA GLY A 70 -6.19 15.76 -5.70
C GLY A 70 -6.51 14.30 -5.39
N PHE A 71 -6.21 13.82 -4.18
CA PHE A 71 -6.50 12.42 -3.83
C PHE A 71 -7.94 12.17 -3.38
N LEU A 72 -8.68 13.22 -3.01
CA LEU A 72 -10.00 13.13 -2.41
C LEU A 72 -10.93 14.20 -2.98
N THR A 73 -12.19 13.83 -3.18
CA THR A 73 -13.32 14.74 -3.39
C THR A 73 -13.77 15.35 -2.05
N LEU A 74 -14.71 16.30 -2.10
CA LEU A 74 -15.24 16.94 -0.88
C LEU A 74 -15.91 15.92 0.05
N HIS A 75 -16.78 15.06 -0.47
CA HIS A 75 -17.48 14.04 0.33
C HIS A 75 -16.52 13.00 0.92
N GLU A 76 -15.56 12.52 0.12
CA GLU A 76 -14.55 11.58 0.61
C GLU A 76 -13.66 12.17 1.71
N THR A 77 -13.52 13.50 1.76
CA THR A 77 -12.78 14.19 2.84
C THR A 77 -13.49 14.02 4.18
N GLU A 78 -14.82 14.17 4.21
CA GLU A 78 -15.64 14.04 5.43
C GLU A 78 -15.66 12.59 5.91
N ASP A 79 -15.88 11.64 4.99
CA ASP A 79 -15.84 10.21 5.27
C ASP A 79 -14.49 9.77 5.83
N LEU A 80 -13.38 10.28 5.26
CA LEU A 80 -12.04 9.98 5.74
C LEU A 80 -11.81 10.53 7.15
N ILE A 81 -12.26 11.75 7.46
CA ILE A 81 -12.17 12.32 8.81
C ILE A 81 -12.93 11.45 9.81
N GLN A 82 -14.16 11.05 9.47
CA GLN A 82 -14.96 10.18 10.33
C GLN A 82 -14.29 8.83 10.56
N SER A 83 -13.80 8.19 9.50
CA SER A 83 -13.12 6.90 9.60
C SER A 83 -11.85 6.97 10.45
N ILE A 84 -11.08 8.06 10.35
CA ILE A 84 -9.92 8.31 11.21
C ILE A 84 -10.34 8.47 12.67
N ASN A 85 -11.40 9.24 12.94
CA ASN A 85 -11.90 9.44 14.30
C ASN A 85 -12.34 8.12 14.95
N GLU A 86 -13.06 7.28 14.21
CA GLU A 86 -13.45 5.94 14.66
C GLU A 86 -12.24 5.06 14.99
N GLU A 87 -11.25 5.03 14.10
CA GLU A 87 -10.06 4.19 14.28
C GLU A 87 -9.17 4.65 15.44
N LEU A 88 -9.06 5.97 15.62
CA LEU A 88 -8.39 6.58 16.76
C LEU A 88 -9.05 6.17 18.08
N LEU A 89 -10.38 6.30 18.16
CA LEU A 89 -11.16 5.97 19.36
C LEU A 89 -11.12 4.47 19.69
N ILE A 90 -11.28 3.60 18.69
CA ILE A 90 -11.42 2.16 18.90
C ILE A 90 -10.08 1.51 19.24
N SER A 91 -9.03 1.82 18.46
CA SER A 91 -7.80 1.03 18.48
C SER A 91 -6.55 1.84 18.79
N LYS A 92 -6.33 2.98 18.12
CA LYS A 92 -5.01 3.63 18.17
C LYS A 92 -4.76 4.35 19.49
N ILE A 93 -5.77 4.86 20.17
CA ILE A 93 -5.54 5.61 21.42
C ILE A 93 -4.90 4.75 22.51
N LYS A 94 -5.30 3.48 22.63
CA LYS A 94 -4.70 2.52 23.56
C LYS A 94 -3.24 2.23 23.21
N VAL A 95 -2.91 2.21 21.92
CA VAL A 95 -1.54 2.03 21.44
C VAL A 95 -0.70 3.26 21.76
N ILE A 96 -1.24 4.47 21.52
CA ILE A 96 -0.57 5.74 21.84
C ILE A 96 -0.26 5.81 23.34
N GLN A 97 -1.24 5.53 24.21
CA GLN A 97 -1.04 5.52 25.66
C GLN A 97 0.11 4.60 26.10
N LYS A 98 0.26 3.43 25.47
CA LYS A 98 1.31 2.45 25.78
C LYS A 98 2.68 2.81 25.22
N GLN A 99 2.73 3.44 24.05
CA GLN A 99 3.97 3.65 23.29
C GLN A 99 4.54 5.05 23.42
N TYR A 100 3.73 6.04 23.78
CA TYR A 100 4.18 7.42 23.95
C TYR A 100 5.03 7.54 25.21
N ASN A 101 6.29 7.92 25.02
CA ASN A 101 7.31 8.04 26.07
C ASN A 101 7.76 9.49 26.33
N GLY A 102 7.10 10.47 25.69
CA GLY A 102 7.41 11.89 25.86
C GLY A 102 8.65 12.42 25.13
N THR A 103 9.31 11.64 24.25
CA THR A 103 10.50 12.12 23.52
C THR A 103 10.21 13.23 22.51
N SER A 104 8.95 13.39 22.10
CA SER A 104 8.48 14.43 21.18
C SER A 104 7.15 14.99 21.67
N TYR A 105 6.79 16.22 21.30
CA TYR A 105 5.46 16.76 21.59
C TYR A 105 4.34 15.82 21.11
N LEU A 106 3.31 15.65 21.95
CA LEU A 106 2.18 14.78 21.63
C LEU A 106 1.52 15.15 20.31
N ALA A 107 1.39 16.46 20.02
CA ALA A 107 0.90 16.98 18.75
C ALA A 107 1.67 16.43 17.53
N THR A 108 3.00 16.39 17.59
CA THR A 108 3.85 15.88 16.51
C THR A 108 3.69 14.37 16.34
N TYR A 109 3.70 13.64 17.45
CA TYR A 109 3.51 12.18 17.46
C TYR A 109 2.14 11.79 16.90
N PHE A 110 1.09 12.46 17.38
CA PHE A 110 -0.29 12.27 16.95
C PHE A 110 -0.48 12.62 15.47
N SER A 111 0.11 13.73 15.00
CA SER A 111 0.09 14.11 13.57
C SER A 111 0.62 12.99 12.68
N LYS A 112 1.71 12.33 13.09
CA LYS A 112 2.31 11.24 12.32
C LYS A 112 1.38 10.03 12.25
N ILE A 113 0.68 9.71 13.34
CA ILE A 113 -0.30 8.63 13.38
C ILE A 113 -1.48 8.92 12.46
N VAL A 114 -2.07 10.10 12.56
CA VAL A 114 -3.17 10.54 11.69
C VAL A 114 -2.76 10.49 10.22
N TYR A 115 -1.56 10.99 9.90
CA TYR A 115 -1.05 10.95 8.53
C TYR A 115 -0.92 9.51 8.00
N ASN A 116 -0.41 8.59 8.82
CA ASN A 116 -0.29 7.18 8.44
C ASN A 116 -1.66 6.53 8.25
N LEU A 117 -2.65 6.85 9.10
CA LEU A 117 -4.04 6.41 8.93
C LEU A 117 -4.63 6.89 7.60
N CYS A 118 -4.43 8.17 7.24
CA CYS A 118 -4.85 8.68 5.93
C CYS A 118 -4.27 7.84 4.79
N LEU A 119 -2.96 7.53 4.83
CA LEU A 119 -2.30 6.74 3.79
C LEU A 119 -2.86 5.32 3.69
N GLU A 120 -3.11 4.67 4.83
CA GLU A 120 -3.67 3.33 4.87
C GLU A 120 -5.08 3.30 4.25
N ARG A 121 -5.94 4.25 4.63
CA ARG A 121 -7.30 4.37 4.08
C ARG A 121 -7.30 4.69 2.59
N LEU A 122 -6.44 5.60 2.15
CA LEU A 122 -6.28 5.91 0.73
C LEU A 122 -5.83 4.69 -0.09
N ARG A 123 -4.93 3.85 0.45
CA ARG A 123 -4.52 2.60 -0.21
C ARG A 123 -5.68 1.61 -0.35
N ILE A 124 -6.50 1.47 0.69
CA ILE A 124 -7.68 0.61 0.65
C ILE A 124 -8.71 1.15 -0.34
N HIS A 125 -8.95 2.47 -0.35
CA HIS A 125 -9.87 3.11 -1.29
C HIS A 125 -9.44 2.92 -2.74
N ARG A 126 -8.15 3.11 -3.06
CA ARG A 126 -7.64 2.85 -4.43
C ARG A 126 -7.89 1.42 -4.87
N ARG A 127 -7.51 0.43 -4.04
CA ARG A 127 -7.75 -0.99 -4.33
C ARG A 127 -9.24 -1.30 -4.56
N ARG A 128 -10.13 -0.70 -3.76
CA ARG A 128 -11.58 -0.86 -3.92
C ARG A 128 -12.11 -0.18 -5.18
N LYS A 129 -11.60 1.00 -5.51
CA LYS A 129 -11.99 1.70 -6.75
C LYS A 129 -11.54 0.89 -7.97
N ASP A 130 -10.31 0.38 -7.96
CA ASP A 130 -9.81 -0.51 -8.99
C ASP A 130 -10.70 -1.76 -9.11
N PHE A 131 -11.14 -2.34 -7.99
CA PHE A 131 -12.05 -3.48 -7.99
C PHE A 131 -13.47 -3.16 -8.49
N ILE A 132 -14.05 -2.02 -8.10
CA ILE A 132 -15.37 -1.58 -8.54
C ILE A 132 -15.34 -1.18 -10.02
N ASP A 133 -14.27 -0.54 -10.47
CA ASP A 133 -14.07 -0.21 -11.88
C ASP A 133 -13.89 -1.49 -12.71
N LEU A 134 -13.25 -2.53 -12.17
CA LEU A 134 -13.21 -3.86 -12.78
C LEU A 134 -14.59 -4.52 -12.83
N GLN A 135 -15.41 -4.44 -11.77
CA GLN A 135 -16.76 -5.01 -11.77
C GLN A 135 -17.76 -4.24 -12.65
N LYS A 136 -17.66 -2.92 -12.72
CA LYS A 136 -18.52 -2.10 -13.60
C LYS A 136 -18.22 -2.36 -15.08
N ARG A 137 -16.98 -2.70 -15.42
CA ARG A 137 -16.60 -3.14 -16.78
C ARG A 137 -17.24 -4.47 -17.19
N GLU A 138 -17.69 -5.31 -16.24
CA GLU A 138 -18.37 -6.57 -16.57
C GLU A 138 -19.88 -6.40 -16.85
N ILE A 139 -20.48 -5.23 -16.58
CA ILE A 139 -21.95 -5.05 -16.62
C ILE A 139 -22.43 -3.99 -17.63
N VAL A 140 -21.53 -3.19 -18.22
CA VAL A 140 -21.94 -2.20 -19.25
C VAL A 140 -21.74 -2.77 -20.65
N PRO A 141 -22.76 -2.75 -21.53
CA PRO A 141 -22.59 -3.12 -22.93
C PRO A 141 -21.58 -2.19 -23.60
N SER A 142 -20.38 -2.74 -23.84
CA SER A 142 -19.33 -2.33 -24.76
C SER A 142 -19.54 -0.95 -25.42
N ASN A 143 -19.06 0.11 -24.78
CA ASN A 143 -18.66 1.29 -25.54
C ASN A 143 -17.41 0.91 -26.37
N PRO A 144 -17.33 1.30 -27.66
CA PRO A 144 -16.20 0.94 -28.54
C PRO A 144 -14.84 1.48 -28.05
N VAL A 145 -14.82 2.39 -27.07
CA VAL A 145 -13.60 2.91 -26.44
C VAL A 145 -12.95 1.89 -25.50
N ASP A 146 -13.72 0.98 -24.88
CA ASP A 146 -13.17 -0.01 -23.94
C ASP A 146 -12.48 -1.17 -24.66
N GLN A 147 -12.96 -1.56 -25.85
CA GLN A 147 -12.32 -2.59 -26.67
C GLN A 147 -10.87 -2.20 -27.04
N THR A 148 -10.64 -0.93 -27.36
CA THR A 148 -9.29 -0.43 -27.69
C THR A 148 -8.35 -0.49 -26.48
N ASN A 149 -8.84 -0.14 -25.28
CA ASN A 149 -8.04 -0.20 -24.06
C ASN A 149 -7.68 -1.64 -23.68
N ASP A 150 -8.63 -2.58 -23.80
CA ASP A 150 -8.37 -3.99 -23.52
C ASP A 150 -7.38 -4.60 -24.53
N LEU A 151 -7.47 -4.21 -25.81
CA LEU A 151 -6.49 -4.60 -26.82
C LEU A 151 -5.08 -4.08 -26.48
N ILE A 152 -4.95 -2.82 -26.05
CA ILE A 152 -3.66 -2.23 -25.64
C ILE A 152 -3.10 -2.99 -24.43
N ILE A 153 -3.92 -3.27 -23.41
CA ILE A 153 -3.49 -4.03 -22.23
C ILE A 153 -3.04 -5.44 -22.64
N ASP A 154 -3.76 -6.08 -23.55
CA ASP A 154 -3.42 -7.41 -24.04
C ASP A 154 -2.10 -7.44 -24.82
N GLU A 155 -1.83 -6.42 -25.63
CA GLU A 155 -0.54 -6.22 -26.30
C GLU A 155 0.59 -6.02 -25.28
N GLU A 156 0.36 -5.21 -24.25
CA GLU A 156 1.33 -4.97 -23.17
C GLU A 156 1.61 -6.24 -22.35
N VAL A 157 0.57 -7.02 -22.01
CA VAL A 157 0.71 -8.33 -21.35
C VAL A 157 1.46 -9.31 -22.24
N LYS A 158 1.20 -9.31 -23.55
CA LYS A 158 1.92 -10.13 -24.53
C LYS A 158 3.39 -9.73 -24.60
N ARG A 159 3.71 -8.44 -24.62
CA ARG A 159 5.09 -7.93 -24.58
C ARG A 159 5.80 -8.35 -23.31
N LEU A 160 5.16 -8.18 -22.15
CA LEU A 160 5.69 -8.65 -20.88
C LEU A 160 5.95 -10.16 -20.88
N SER A 161 5.06 -10.96 -21.49
CA SER A 161 5.23 -12.41 -21.62
C SER A 161 6.47 -12.80 -22.42
N ILE A 162 6.85 -12.00 -23.43
CA ILE A 162 8.05 -12.20 -24.23
C ILE A 162 9.27 -11.88 -23.36
N ILE A 163 9.27 -10.73 -22.68
CA ILE A 163 10.36 -10.31 -21.79
C ILE A 163 10.59 -11.32 -20.65
N MET A 164 9.52 -11.83 -20.04
CA MET A 164 9.60 -12.87 -19.01
C MET A 164 10.20 -14.18 -19.54
N ARG A 165 9.96 -14.52 -20.81
CA ARG A 165 10.57 -15.68 -21.46
C ARG A 165 12.06 -15.48 -21.71
N LEU A 166 12.49 -14.28 -22.09
CA LEU A 166 13.91 -13.96 -22.35
C LEU A 166 14.80 -14.08 -21.10
N ASN A 167 14.24 -14.02 -19.89
CA ASN A 167 14.95 -14.14 -18.61
C ASN A 167 15.19 -15.62 -18.18
N PHE A 168 15.76 -16.44 -19.08
CA PHE A 168 15.73 -17.91 -18.99
C PHE A 168 16.34 -18.52 -17.72
N THR A 169 17.50 -18.06 -17.24
CA THR A 169 18.29 -18.84 -16.26
C THR A 169 17.65 -18.93 -14.87
N ASN A 170 16.83 -17.94 -14.50
CA ASN A 170 16.19 -17.87 -13.18
C ASN A 170 14.71 -17.51 -13.27
N ARG A 171 14.06 -17.85 -14.39
CA ARG A 171 12.67 -17.47 -14.66
C ARG A 171 11.71 -17.91 -13.57
N MET A 172 11.72 -19.20 -13.20
CA MET A 172 10.82 -19.74 -12.17
C MET A 172 11.03 -19.08 -10.81
N LYS A 173 12.29 -18.83 -10.42
CA LYS A 173 12.61 -18.12 -9.17
C LYS A 173 12.03 -16.72 -9.16
N LEU A 174 12.22 -15.96 -10.25
CA LEU A 174 11.64 -14.63 -10.39
C LEU A 174 10.12 -14.67 -10.35
N GLU A 175 9.51 -15.63 -11.06
CA GLU A 175 8.07 -15.79 -11.13
C GLU A 175 7.47 -16.08 -9.74
N ILE A 176 8.06 -16.98 -8.97
CA ILE A 176 7.68 -17.26 -7.58
C ILE A 176 7.73 -15.99 -6.73
N CYS A 177 8.78 -15.18 -6.87
CA CYS A 177 8.90 -13.92 -6.13
C CYS A 177 7.79 -12.94 -6.52
N LEU A 178 7.53 -12.77 -7.81
CA LEU A 178 6.51 -11.86 -8.30
C LEU A 178 5.10 -12.30 -7.89
N LEU A 179 4.78 -13.59 -7.95
CA LEU A 179 3.51 -14.12 -7.49
C LEU A 179 3.31 -13.86 -5.99
N ALA A 180 4.29 -14.22 -5.16
CA ALA A 180 4.24 -14.03 -3.72
C ALA A 180 4.14 -12.54 -3.33
N LEU A 181 4.82 -11.64 -4.05
CA LEU A 181 4.79 -10.19 -3.80
C LEU A 181 3.49 -9.52 -4.24
N ASN A 182 2.70 -10.16 -5.11
CA ASN A 182 1.41 -9.67 -5.58
C ASN A 182 0.23 -10.44 -4.96
N GLY A 183 0.48 -11.43 -4.10
CA GLY A 183 -0.56 -12.19 -3.41
C GLY A 183 -1.21 -13.28 -4.26
N TRP A 184 -0.57 -13.67 -5.36
CA TRP A 184 -1.02 -14.81 -6.17
C TRP A 184 -0.51 -16.12 -5.57
N PRO A 185 -1.26 -17.22 -5.73
CA PRO A 185 -0.76 -18.55 -5.43
C PRO A 185 0.55 -18.80 -6.19
N PHE A 186 1.49 -19.52 -5.57
CA PHE A 186 2.77 -19.87 -6.18
C PHE A 186 3.28 -21.24 -5.76
N LYS A 187 2.59 -21.93 -4.85
CA LYS A 187 2.97 -23.26 -4.34
C LYS A 187 3.25 -24.27 -5.46
N GLU A 188 2.41 -24.31 -6.49
CA GLU A 188 2.58 -25.26 -7.60
C GLU A 188 3.87 -25.00 -8.39
N ILE A 189 4.14 -23.73 -8.70
CA ILE A 189 5.35 -23.32 -9.41
C ILE A 189 6.58 -23.53 -8.52
N LEU A 190 6.45 -23.33 -7.20
CA LEU A 190 7.50 -23.65 -6.23
C LEU A 190 7.83 -25.14 -6.21
N LEU A 191 6.82 -26.01 -6.25
CA LEU A 191 7.03 -27.46 -6.32
C LEU A 191 7.70 -27.87 -7.63
N GLN A 192 7.32 -27.27 -8.75
CA GLN A 192 8.02 -27.48 -10.04
C GLN A 192 9.48 -27.01 -9.97
N TYR A 193 9.74 -25.88 -9.32
CA TYR A 193 11.08 -25.32 -9.17
C TYR A 193 11.99 -26.17 -8.28
N CYS A 194 11.46 -26.68 -7.16
CA CYS A 194 12.23 -27.43 -6.17
C CYS A 194 12.19 -28.95 -6.38
N GLY A 195 11.31 -29.46 -7.25
CA GLY A 195 11.01 -30.88 -7.45
C GLY A 195 10.20 -31.48 -6.30
N SER A 196 10.75 -31.49 -5.08
CA SER A 196 10.06 -31.97 -3.88
C SER A 196 10.39 -31.11 -2.67
N LEU A 197 9.41 -30.92 -1.79
CA LEU A 197 9.55 -30.14 -0.57
C LEU A 197 9.02 -30.91 0.64
N PRO A 198 9.77 -30.95 1.76
CA PRO A 198 9.24 -31.46 3.01
C PRO A 198 8.03 -30.63 3.47
N ARG A 199 7.11 -31.27 4.19
CA ARG A 199 5.83 -30.69 4.63
C ARG A 199 5.97 -29.29 5.26
N ARG A 200 6.98 -29.09 6.12
CA ARG A 200 7.25 -27.80 6.78
C ARG A 200 7.50 -26.63 5.82
N TYR A 201 8.08 -26.89 4.64
CA TYR A 201 8.33 -25.84 3.63
C TYR A 201 7.06 -25.54 2.84
N ILE A 202 6.26 -26.56 2.56
CA ILE A 202 4.94 -26.41 1.93
C ILE A 202 4.03 -25.58 2.81
N GLU A 203 3.92 -25.90 4.10
CA GLU A 203 3.10 -25.15 5.07
C GLU A 203 3.53 -23.69 5.18
N ARG A 204 4.82 -23.42 5.03
CA ARG A 204 5.35 -22.05 5.03
C ARG A 204 4.95 -21.30 3.76
N ALA A 205 4.98 -21.94 2.59
CA ALA A 205 4.46 -21.34 1.35
C ALA A 205 2.94 -21.05 1.47
N GLU A 206 2.16 -22.00 1.98
CA GLU A 206 0.72 -21.84 2.23
C GLU A 206 0.41 -20.75 3.27
N LYS A 207 1.32 -20.53 4.23
CA LYS A 207 1.22 -19.42 5.17
C LYS A 207 1.36 -18.07 4.45
N ILE A 208 2.32 -17.93 3.55
CA ILE A 208 2.49 -16.69 2.76
C ILE A 208 1.22 -16.43 1.95
N GLU A 209 0.69 -17.44 1.25
CA GLU A 209 -0.53 -17.31 0.42
C GLU A 209 -1.74 -16.89 1.26
N ARG A 210 -1.98 -17.54 2.42
CA ARG A 210 -3.13 -17.23 3.29
C ARG A 210 -3.02 -15.90 4.03
N GLN A 211 -1.80 -15.51 4.40
CA GLN A 211 -1.54 -14.34 5.25
C GLN A 211 -0.98 -13.15 4.46
N TYR A 212 -1.01 -13.18 3.13
CA TYR A 212 -0.43 -12.14 2.29
C TYR A 212 -0.85 -10.71 2.72
N ASN A 213 -2.13 -10.50 3.02
CA ASN A 213 -2.66 -9.19 3.42
C ASN A 213 -2.14 -8.68 4.78
N SER A 214 -1.65 -9.56 5.66
CA SER A 214 -1.10 -9.17 6.97
C SER A 214 0.43 -9.13 7.00
N LEU A 215 1.09 -9.68 5.98
CA LEU A 215 2.55 -9.70 5.88
C LEU A 215 3.06 -8.44 5.19
N ASN A 216 4.15 -7.88 5.72
CA ASN A 216 4.90 -6.87 4.99
C ASN A 216 5.86 -7.53 3.98
N LYS A 217 6.35 -6.77 2.99
CA LYS A 217 7.27 -7.30 1.97
C LYS A 217 8.55 -7.90 2.56
N LYS A 218 9.05 -7.37 3.69
CA LYS A 218 10.27 -7.87 4.35
C LYS A 218 10.06 -9.29 4.88
N ASP A 219 8.89 -9.57 5.46
CA ASP A 219 8.52 -10.88 5.97
C ASP A 219 8.34 -11.89 4.82
N ILE A 220 7.70 -11.46 3.72
CA ILE A 220 7.59 -12.27 2.49
C ILE A 220 8.98 -12.67 1.99
N TYR A 221 9.93 -11.73 1.90
CA TYR A 221 11.29 -12.05 1.48
C TYR A 221 12.03 -12.97 2.47
N ALA A 222 11.80 -12.81 3.78
CA ALA A 222 12.39 -13.68 4.79
C ALA A 222 11.86 -15.12 4.70
N ASP A 223 10.59 -15.30 4.37
CA ASP A 223 10.01 -16.62 4.17
C ASP A 223 10.44 -17.22 2.82
N LEU A 224 10.44 -16.44 1.73
CA LEU A 224 10.89 -16.90 0.41
C LEU A 224 12.35 -17.34 0.41
N ILE A 225 13.23 -16.59 1.08
CA ILE A 225 14.65 -16.96 1.09
C ILE A 225 14.89 -18.27 1.85
N PHE A 226 14.09 -18.55 2.88
CA PHE A 226 14.13 -19.84 3.57
C PHE A 226 13.77 -20.99 2.63
N LEU A 227 12.77 -20.80 1.76
CA LEU A 227 12.39 -21.77 0.73
C LEU A 227 13.51 -21.94 -0.31
N PHE A 228 14.05 -20.85 -0.86
CA PHE A 228 15.09 -20.92 -1.89
C PHE A 228 16.42 -21.47 -1.37
N ASN A 229 16.82 -21.14 -0.13
CA ASN A 229 18.04 -21.68 0.46
C ASN A 229 17.99 -23.21 0.58
N TYR A 230 16.80 -23.77 0.85
CA TYR A 230 16.60 -25.21 0.81
C TYR A 230 16.75 -25.78 -0.61
N CYS A 231 16.03 -25.21 -1.58
CA CYS A 231 16.02 -25.75 -2.95
C CYS A 231 17.38 -25.59 -3.67
N GLU A 232 18.08 -24.48 -3.43
CA GLU A 232 19.36 -24.18 -4.07
C GLU A 232 20.57 -24.68 -3.29
N LYS A 233 20.39 -25.19 -2.06
CA LYS A 233 21.47 -25.53 -1.11
C LYS A 233 22.44 -24.36 -0.88
N LYS A 234 21.88 -23.16 -0.70
CA LYS A 234 22.63 -21.92 -0.45
C LYS A 234 22.21 -21.30 0.87
N SER A 235 23.00 -20.33 1.35
CA SER A 235 22.70 -19.56 2.57
C SER A 235 22.68 -18.07 2.25
N ILE A 236 21.75 -17.66 1.40
CA ILE A 236 21.57 -16.26 0.99
C ILE A 236 20.70 -15.54 2.04
N LYS A 237 20.98 -14.25 2.26
CA LYS A 237 20.17 -13.39 3.15
C LYS A 237 18.95 -12.81 2.42
N ALA A 238 17.87 -12.55 3.14
CA ALA A 238 16.63 -12.00 2.57
C ALA A 238 16.84 -10.69 1.79
N ASP A 239 17.71 -9.79 2.27
CA ASP A 239 18.03 -8.53 1.58
C ASP A 239 18.71 -8.76 0.22
N ALA A 240 19.50 -9.82 0.07
CA ALA A 240 20.12 -10.17 -1.20
C ALA A 240 19.08 -10.65 -2.22
N LEU A 241 18.07 -11.41 -1.77
CA LEU A 241 16.93 -11.78 -2.63
C LEU A 241 16.14 -10.54 -3.06
N ARG A 242 15.84 -9.62 -2.13
CA ARG A 242 15.16 -8.35 -2.43
C ARG A 242 15.91 -7.55 -3.49
N LYS A 243 17.21 -7.31 -3.29
CA LYS A 243 18.06 -6.58 -4.26
C LYS A 243 18.09 -7.26 -5.61
N TRP A 244 18.15 -8.59 -5.63
CA TRP A 244 18.12 -9.36 -6.87
C TRP A 244 16.78 -9.20 -7.60
N VAL A 245 15.65 -9.30 -6.91
CA VAL A 245 14.31 -9.06 -7.50
C VAL A 245 14.18 -7.63 -8.00
N ASP A 246 14.58 -6.64 -7.20
CA ASP A 246 14.53 -5.22 -7.59
C ASP A 246 15.37 -4.97 -8.87
N ALA A 247 16.55 -5.58 -8.98
CA ALA A 247 17.37 -5.51 -10.19
C ALA A 247 16.68 -6.14 -11.41
N ARG A 248 16.03 -7.30 -11.24
CA ARG A 248 15.26 -7.96 -12.32
C ARG A 248 14.05 -7.12 -12.74
N ILE A 249 13.34 -6.51 -11.80
CA ILE A 249 12.20 -5.64 -12.10
C ILE A 249 12.66 -4.39 -12.86
N ASN A 250 13.78 -3.78 -12.45
CA ASN A 250 14.35 -2.63 -13.16
C ASN A 250 14.76 -2.98 -14.60
N GLU A 251 15.29 -4.18 -14.81
CA GLU A 251 15.59 -4.68 -16.16
C GLU A 251 14.32 -4.86 -17.00
N ILE A 252 13.27 -5.45 -16.43
CA ILE A 252 11.96 -5.59 -17.09
C ILE A 252 11.38 -4.21 -17.44
N ILE A 253 11.39 -3.25 -16.50
CA ILE A 253 10.92 -1.88 -16.75
C ILE A 253 11.73 -1.25 -17.88
N LYS A 254 13.06 -1.40 -17.87
CA LYS A 254 13.92 -0.89 -18.93
C LYS A 254 13.54 -1.47 -20.29
N LEU A 255 13.27 -2.77 -20.36
CA LEU A 255 12.88 -3.46 -21.60
C LEU A 255 11.47 -3.05 -22.06
N MET A 256 10.51 -2.93 -21.14
CA MET A 256 9.15 -2.47 -21.43
C MET A 256 9.13 -1.02 -21.90
N ASN A 257 10.00 -0.17 -21.36
CA ASN A 257 10.12 1.22 -21.79
C ASN A 257 11.03 1.39 -23.01
N ASN A 258 11.69 0.32 -23.47
CA ASN A 258 12.59 0.43 -24.62
C ASN A 258 11.77 0.57 -25.89
N LYS A 259 12.11 1.57 -26.70
CA LYS A 259 11.43 1.87 -27.96
C LYS A 259 11.81 0.81 -28.98
N LEU A 260 10.90 -0.10 -29.28
CA LEU A 260 10.97 -0.88 -30.52
C LEU A 260 10.38 -0.09 -31.69
N ASP A 261 9.39 0.78 -31.41
CA ASP A 261 8.74 1.64 -32.41
C ASP A 261 8.57 3.06 -31.87
N ASP A 262 8.88 4.07 -32.67
CA ASP A 262 8.90 5.49 -32.28
C ASP A 262 7.52 6.09 -31.89
N LEU A 263 6.44 5.32 -32.01
CA LEU A 263 5.07 5.83 -31.95
C LEU A 263 4.36 5.61 -30.61
N ASN A 264 4.85 4.76 -29.70
CA ASN A 264 4.21 4.53 -28.39
C ASN A 264 5.24 4.22 -27.29
N VAL A 265 5.65 5.25 -26.56
CA VAL A 265 6.58 5.10 -25.44
C VAL A 265 5.76 4.79 -24.18
N SER A 266 5.75 3.53 -23.77
CA SER A 266 5.26 3.18 -22.44
C SER A 266 6.19 3.77 -21.38
N HIS A 267 5.64 4.31 -20.29
CA HIS A 267 6.39 4.92 -19.19
C HIS A 267 6.20 4.12 -17.90
N TYR A 268 6.58 2.85 -17.92
CA TYR A 268 6.50 1.99 -16.76
C TYR A 268 7.43 2.47 -15.65
N ASN A 269 6.91 2.45 -14.44
CA ASN A 269 7.66 2.58 -13.21
C ASN A 269 7.37 1.36 -12.33
N HIS A 270 7.91 1.33 -11.10
CA HIS A 270 7.68 0.20 -10.21
C HIS A 270 6.19 -0.02 -9.90
N GLU A 271 5.39 1.02 -9.74
CA GLU A 271 3.96 0.88 -9.42
C GLU A 271 3.19 0.32 -10.61
N THR A 272 3.38 0.90 -11.79
CA THR A 272 2.63 0.49 -13.00
C THR A 272 3.04 -0.88 -13.52
N ILE A 273 4.30 -1.30 -13.33
CA ILE A 273 4.71 -2.67 -13.71
C ILE A 273 4.08 -3.74 -12.80
N TYR A 274 3.84 -3.43 -11.52
CA TYR A 274 3.12 -4.36 -10.63
C TYR A 274 1.67 -4.57 -11.08
N LEU A 275 0.99 -3.50 -11.53
CA LEU A 275 -0.35 -3.64 -12.13
C LEU A 275 -0.33 -4.52 -13.38
N LEU A 276 0.72 -4.40 -14.21
CA LEU A 276 0.87 -5.24 -15.39
C LEU A 276 1.21 -6.70 -15.01
N PHE A 277 2.00 -6.93 -13.95
CA PHE A 277 2.24 -8.27 -13.42
C PHE A 277 0.93 -8.92 -12.96
N ASP A 278 0.06 -8.18 -12.29
CA ASP A 278 -1.26 -8.69 -11.88
C ASP A 278 -2.07 -9.13 -13.11
N LYS A 279 -2.13 -8.30 -14.16
CA LYS A 279 -2.82 -8.66 -15.41
C LYS A 279 -2.18 -9.84 -16.12
N TYR A 280 -0.86 -9.93 -16.11
CA TYR A 280 -0.12 -11.05 -16.67
C TYR A 280 -0.44 -12.37 -15.96
N PHE A 281 -0.44 -12.38 -14.62
CA PHE A 281 -0.73 -13.57 -13.85
C PHE A 281 -2.21 -13.94 -13.91
N GLU A 282 -3.12 -12.96 -13.86
CA GLU A 282 -4.56 -13.16 -14.07
C GLU A 282 -4.82 -13.92 -15.38
N LYS A 283 -4.24 -13.43 -16.49
CA LYS A 283 -4.38 -14.08 -17.81
C LYS A 283 -3.78 -15.48 -17.83
N LYS A 284 -2.60 -15.67 -17.21
CA LYS A 284 -1.92 -16.97 -17.13
C LYS A 284 -2.74 -17.99 -16.32
N TYR A 285 -3.32 -17.60 -15.20
CA TYR A 285 -4.11 -18.48 -14.34
C TYR A 285 -5.44 -18.87 -14.97
N ARG A 286 -6.15 -17.93 -15.60
CA ARG A 286 -7.38 -18.25 -16.37
C ARG A 286 -7.11 -19.29 -17.46
N GLN A 287 -5.96 -19.21 -18.13
CA GLN A 287 -5.56 -20.19 -19.14
C GLN A 287 -5.26 -21.57 -18.55
N SER A 288 -4.64 -21.65 -17.37
CA SER A 288 -4.41 -22.95 -16.71
C SER A 288 -5.71 -23.60 -16.21
N GLU A 289 -6.64 -22.82 -15.65
CA GLU A 289 -7.94 -23.33 -15.22
C GLU A 289 -8.75 -23.87 -16.41
N MET A 290 -8.79 -23.14 -17.53
CA MET A 290 -9.48 -23.60 -18.73
C MET A 290 -8.90 -24.91 -19.30
N ARG A 291 -7.58 -25.12 -19.20
CA ARG A 291 -6.95 -26.39 -19.59
C ARG A 291 -7.31 -27.56 -18.68
N GLN A 292 -7.49 -27.31 -17.38
CA GLN A 292 -7.95 -28.34 -16.44
C GLN A 292 -9.41 -28.75 -16.72
N ILE A 293 -10.25 -27.81 -17.16
CA ILE A 293 -11.68 -28.07 -17.45
C ILE A 293 -11.86 -28.76 -18.81
N PHE A 294 -11.03 -28.45 -19.82
CA PHE A 294 -11.15 -29.00 -21.18
C PHE A 294 -9.85 -29.68 -21.66
N PRO A 295 -9.47 -30.83 -21.09
CA PRO A 295 -8.19 -31.48 -21.42
C PRO A 295 -8.10 -32.07 -22.85
N ASN A 296 -9.22 -32.27 -23.56
CA ASN A 296 -9.29 -32.99 -24.83
C ASN A 296 -9.65 -32.11 -26.05
N ARG A 297 -9.32 -30.81 -26.04
CA ARG A 297 -9.46 -29.91 -27.21
C ARG A 297 -8.08 -29.49 -27.71
N GLU A 298 -7.36 -30.44 -28.32
CA GLU A 298 -6.25 -30.16 -29.24
C GLU A 298 -6.66 -30.59 -30.66
#